data_AF-A0A954S7P9-F1
#
_entry.id   AF-A0A954S7P9-F1
#
_cell.length_a   1.000
_cell.length_b   1.000
_cell.length_c   1.000
_cell.angle_alpha   90.00
_cell.angle_beta   90.00
_cell.angle_gamma   90.00
#
_symmetry.space_group_name_H-M   'P 1'
#
loop_
_entity.id
_entity.type
_entity.pdbx_description
1 polymer ?
#
loop_
_entity_poly.entity_id
_entity_poly.type
_entity_poly.pdbx_seq_one_letter_code
_entity_poly.pdbx_strand_id
1 'polypeptide(L)' 'MCMDARLLTAASTVCLLFANSVTAGSYQTANFTVQAPSDDIARKVGDAAEFWRKELAQLWLNQTLPDWGSRCPISVKVGQ' A
#
# COMPACT_ATOMS: atom_id res chain seq x y z
N MET A 1 20.11 -36.36 -35.78
CA MET A 1 20.41 -36.49 -34.33
C MET A 1 21.91 -36.29 -34.17
N CYS A 2 22.48 -35.26 -33.56
CA CYS A 2 21.96 -34.29 -32.59
C CYS A 2 22.83 -33.02 -32.67
N MET A 3 22.25 -31.88 -33.05
CA MET A 3 22.83 -30.60 -32.64
C MET A 3 22.48 -30.39 -31.16
N ASP A 4 23.51 -30.06 -30.40
CA ASP A 4 23.60 -29.97 -28.94
C ASP A 4 22.42 -29.31 -28.22
N ALA A 5 21.70 -30.12 -27.44
CA ALA A 5 20.78 -29.70 -26.38
C ALA A 5 21.46 -28.87 -25.25
N ARG A 6 22.79 -28.66 -25.34
CA ARG A 6 23.59 -27.88 -24.37
C ARG A 6 23.47 -26.37 -24.55
N LEU A 7 23.11 -25.89 -25.74
CA LEU A 7 22.93 -24.45 -25.98
C LEU A 7 21.54 -23.95 -25.54
N LEU A 8 20.53 -24.83 -25.58
CA LEU A 8 19.17 -24.53 -25.11
C LEU A 8 19.06 -24.47 -23.58
N THR A 9 19.92 -25.18 -22.85
CA THR A 9 19.95 -25.13 -21.38
C THR A 9 20.59 -23.86 -20.84
N ALA A 10 21.53 -23.24 -21.57
CA ALA A 10 22.20 -22.01 -21.15
C ALA A 10 21.31 -20.75 -21.32
N ALA A 11 20.40 -20.75 -22.30
CA ALA A 11 19.49 -19.62 -22.51
C ALA A 11 18.35 -19.54 -21.46
N SER A 12 18.00 -20.67 -20.85
CA SER A 12 16.88 -20.75 -19.91
C SER A 12 17.21 -20.27 -18.49
N THR A 13 18.49 -20.11 -18.15
CA THR A 13 18.91 -19.78 -16.78
C THR A 13 18.99 -18.27 -16.49
N VAL A 14 18.87 -17.42 -17.50
CA VAL A 14 19.01 -15.95 -17.36
C VAL A 14 17.67 -15.25 -17.08
N CYS A 15 16.53 -15.92 -17.28
CA CYS A 15 15.21 -15.29 -17.25
C CYS A 15 14.58 -15.09 -15.85
N LEU A 16 15.27 -15.46 -14.76
CA LEU A 16 14.70 -15.46 -13.40
C LEU A 16 15.04 -14.22 -12.54
N LEU A 17 15.74 -13.21 -13.07
CA LEU A 17 16.31 -12.14 -12.24
C LEU A 17 15.46 -10.86 -12.07
N PHE A 18 14.25 -10.80 -12.62
CA PHE A 18 13.37 -9.62 -12.44
C PHE A 18 12.18 -9.92 -11.53
N ALA A 19 12.46 -10.37 -10.30
CA ALA A 19 11.46 -10.32 -9.23
C ALA A 19 11.37 -8.87 -8.74
N ASN A 20 10.52 -8.05 -9.36
CA ASN A 20 10.17 -6.74 -8.82
C ASN A 20 9.53 -6.95 -7.44
N SER A 21 10.28 -6.69 -6.37
CA SER A 21 9.72 -6.67 -5.02
C SER A 21 8.70 -5.54 -4.93
N VAL A 22 7.41 -5.87 -4.96
CA VAL A 22 6.37 -4.90 -4.64
C VAL A 22 6.46 -4.63 -3.13
N THR A 23 7.05 -3.49 -2.75
CA THR A 23 7.04 -3.08 -1.34
C THR A 23 5.68 -2.45 -1.09
N ALA A 24 4.86 -3.07 -0.26
CA ALA A 24 3.65 -2.43 0.24
C ALA A 24 4.07 -1.46 1.34
N GLY A 25 3.77 -0.17 1.16
CA GLY A 25 3.92 0.83 2.21
C GLY A 25 2.83 0.71 3.25
N SER A 26 3.18 0.95 4.51
CA SER A 26 2.22 0.92 5.62
C SER A 26 2.40 2.11 6.55
N TYR A 27 1.29 2.70 6.98
CA TYR A 27 1.30 3.86 7.85
C TYR A 27 0.18 3.76 8.88
N GLN A 28 0.46 4.15 10.12
CA GLN A 28 -0.49 4.08 11.22
C GLN A 28 -0.66 5.46 11.86
N THR A 29 -1.91 5.84 12.11
CA THR A 29 -2.29 7.05 12.83
C THR A 29 -3.01 6.67 14.13
N ALA A 30 -3.63 7.65 14.81
CA ALA A 30 -4.44 7.37 16.00
C ALA A 30 -5.68 6.52 15.65
N ASN A 31 -6.34 6.84 14.53
CA ASN A 31 -7.62 6.27 14.13
C ASN A 31 -7.54 5.35 12.91
N PHE A 32 -6.42 5.29 12.18
CA PHE A 32 -6.31 4.55 10.93
C PHE A 32 -5.05 3.69 10.82
N THR A 33 -5.18 2.58 10.10
CA THR A 33 -4.06 1.75 9.62
C THR A 33 -4.16 1.68 8.10
N VAL A 34 -3.19 2.24 7.40
CA VAL A 34 -3.21 2.37 5.94
C VAL A 34 -2.18 1.44 5.31
N GLN A 35 -2.62 0.64 4.34
CA GLN A 35 -1.77 -0.12 3.43
C GLN A 35 -1.90 0.45 2.01
N ALA A 36 -0.76 0.76 1.40
CA ALA A 36 -0.70 1.31 0.05
C ALA A 36 0.51 0.75 -0.74
N PRO A 37 0.61 1.00 -2.06
CA PRO A 37 1.77 0.57 -2.85
C PRO A 37 3.08 1.33 -2.57
N SER A 38 3.04 2.40 -1.78
CA SER A 38 4.23 3.13 -1.32
C SER A 38 3.98 3.84 0.01
N ASP A 39 5.03 4.09 0.77
CA ASP A 39 4.94 4.78 2.07
C ASP A 39 4.44 6.22 1.94
N ASP A 40 4.80 6.90 0.85
CA ASP A 40 4.33 8.27 0.57
C ASP A 40 2.80 8.30 0.39
N ILE A 41 2.24 7.34 -0.35
CA ILE A 41 0.79 7.22 -0.53
C ILE A 41 0.13 6.86 0.81
N ALA A 42 0.68 5.88 1.54
CA ALA A 42 0.14 5.47 2.84
C ALA A 42 0.07 6.65 3.82
N ARG A 43 1.12 7.48 3.85
CA ARG A 43 1.19 8.69 4.69
C ARG A 43 0.15 9.73 4.28
N LYS A 44 0.13 10.12 3.00
CA LYS A 44 -0.81 11.13 2.49
C LYS A 44 -2.26 10.74 2.76
N VAL A 45 -2.59 9.46 2.56
CA VAL A 45 -3.94 8.94 2.83
C VAL A 45 -4.25 8.94 4.33
N GLY A 46 -3.33 8.50 5.18
CA GLY A 46 -3.53 8.50 6.63
C GLY A 46 -3.72 9.89 7.22
N ASP A 47 -2.88 10.85 6.82
CA ASP A 47 -2.96 12.23 7.31
C ASP A 47 -4.26 12.92 6.84
N ALA A 48 -4.65 12.69 5.57
CA ALA A 48 -5.91 13.19 5.04
C ALA A 48 -7.13 12.56 5.75
N ALA A 49 -7.07 11.26 6.07
CA ALA A 49 -8.15 10.58 6.78
C ALA A 49 -8.38 11.17 8.19
N GLU A 50 -7.31 11.47 8.93
CA GLU A 50 -7.40 12.13 10.24
C GLU A 50 -7.96 13.55 10.14
N PHE A 51 -7.56 14.30 9.12
CA PHE A 51 -8.09 15.64 8.86
C PHE A 51 -9.60 15.58 8.61
N TRP A 52 -10.04 14.77 7.65
CA TRP A 52 -11.45 14.67 7.30
C TRP A 52 -12.30 14.06 8.42
N ARG A 53 -11.75 13.15 9.24
CA ARG A 53 -12.43 12.64 10.43
C ARG A 53 -12.85 13.79 11.35
N LYS A 54 -11.96 14.75 11.60
CA LYS A 54 -12.22 15.91 12.47
C LYS A 54 -13.15 16.92 11.81
N GLU A 55 -12.89 17.26 10.55
CA GLU A 55 -13.69 18.24 9.81
C GLU A 55 -15.14 17.78 9.63
N LEU A 56 -15.36 16.52 9.23
CA LEU A 56 -16.70 15.98 9.05
C LEU A 56 -17.44 15.84 10.38
N ALA A 57 -16.75 15.48 11.46
CA ALA A 57 -17.34 15.46 12.79
C ALA A 57 -17.83 16.86 13.21
N GLN A 58 -17.01 17.89 13.01
CA GLN A 58 -17.40 19.25 13.29
C GLN A 58 -18.58 19.70 12.40
N LEU A 59 -18.54 19.40 11.10
CA LEU A 59 -19.57 19.80 10.14
C LEU A 59 -20.93 19.15 10.42
N TRP A 60 -20.95 17.87 10.78
CA TRP A 60 -22.20 17.12 10.93
C TRP A 60 -22.71 17.06 12.37
N LEU A 61 -21.81 17.04 13.35
CA LEU A 61 -22.15 16.86 14.77
C LEU A 61 -21.94 18.13 15.59
N ASN A 62 -21.39 19.21 15.01
CA ASN A 62 -20.96 20.43 15.71
C ASN A 62 -19.95 20.19 16.84
N GLN A 63 -19.29 19.04 16.86
CA GLN A 63 -18.28 18.68 17.85
C GLN A 63 -17.25 17.71 17.29
N THR A 64 -16.04 17.72 17.84
CA THR A 64 -15.02 16.73 17.52
C THR A 64 -15.28 15.41 18.21
N LEU A 65 -15.06 14.30 17.51
CA LEU A 65 -15.10 12.97 18.10
C LEU A 65 -13.77 12.64 18.80
N PRO A 66 -13.79 11.93 19.94
CA PRO A 66 -12.58 11.37 20.53
C PRO A 66 -11.93 10.37 19.57
N ASP A 67 -10.72 9.96 19.89
CA ASP A 67 -10.08 8.86 19.17
C ASP A 67 -10.87 7.56 19.35
N TRP A 68 -10.92 6.76 18.30
CA TRP A 68 -11.64 5.50 18.27
C TRP A 68 -10.94 4.45 19.14
N GLY A 69 -11.74 3.54 19.71
CA GLY A 69 -11.18 2.43 20.50
C GLY A 69 -10.30 1.47 19.68
N SER A 70 -10.47 1.46 18.35
CA SER A 70 -9.69 0.66 17.41
C SER A 70 -9.42 1.43 16.13
N ARG A 71 -8.24 1.22 15.53
CA ARG A 71 -7.88 1.79 14.23
C ARG A 71 -8.70 1.17 13.10
N CYS A 72 -9.24 2.00 12.22
CA CYS A 72 -9.92 1.59 11.01
C CYS A 72 -8.91 1.25 9.89
N PRO A 73 -8.95 0.05 9.29
CA PRO A 73 -8.05 -0.31 8.21
C PRO A 73 -8.45 0.34 6.88
N ILE A 74 -7.47 0.85 6.13
CA ILE A 74 -7.62 1.40 4.78
C ILE A 74 -6.66 0.66 3.83
N SER A 75 -7.20 0.10 2.75
CA SER A 75 -6.40 -0.52 1.69
C SER A 75 -6.52 0.31 0.40
N VAL A 76 -5.39 0.85 -0.06
CA VAL A 76 -5.32 1.74 -1.22
C VAL A 76 -4.93 0.95 -2.46
N LYS A 77 -5.74 1.04 -3.51
CA LYS A 77 -5.40 0.58 -4.86
C LYS A 77 -5.23 1.80 -5.76
N VAL A 78 -4.06 1.97 -6.34
CA VAL A 78 -3.82 2.99 -7.37
C VAL A 78 -4.32 2.47 -8.71
N GLY A 79 -4.99 3.33 -9.47
CA GLY A 79 -5.40 3.01 -10.84
C GLY A 79 -4.18 2.69 -11.71
N GLN A 80 -4.30 1.64 -12.53
CA GLN A 80 -3.31 1.25 -13.53
C GLN A 80 -3.42 2.15 -14.76
#